data_AF-A0A1G0LTN2-F1
#
_entry.id   AF-A0A1G0LTN2-F1
#
_cell.length_a   1.000
_cell.length_b   1.000
_cell.length_c   1.000
_cell.angle_alpha   90.00
_cell.angle_beta   90.00
_cell.angle_gamma   90.00
#
_symmetry.space_group_name_H-M   'P 1'
#
loop_
_entity.id
_entity.type
_entity.pdbx_description
1 polymer ?
#
loop_
_entity_poly.entity_id
_entity_poly.type
_entity_poly.pdbx_seq_one_letter_code
_entity_poly.pdbx_strand_id
1 'polypeptide(L)'
;MKRTLFAALAACLTVACGKEAGPVAGDLDISATAAPTAARAVLLRVVGPVDAAAAPAGSVYRVFASTSGDTTRIAVIAPTGVVVATGPVVTLTVPDTRRASAYTVTAVQASSPSYQLITPSFTFTVATP
;
A
#
# COMPACT_ATOMS: atom_id res chain seq x y z
N MET A 1 14.14 -55.22 -47.91
CA MET A 1 13.14 -54.15 -47.75
C MET A 1 12.24 -54.51 -46.56
N LYS A 2 12.44 -53.89 -45.39
CA LYS A 2 11.63 -54.09 -44.18
C LYS A 2 11.48 -52.72 -43.51
N ARG A 3 10.31 -52.10 -43.63
CA ARG A 3 9.92 -50.85 -42.97
C ARG A 3 8.70 -51.17 -42.11
N THR A 4 8.91 -51.37 -40.82
CA THR A 4 7.83 -51.45 -39.82
C THR A 4 7.89 -50.17 -39.00
N LEU A 5 6.95 -49.27 -39.29
CA LEU A 5 6.74 -47.99 -38.62
C LEU A 5 6.23 -48.23 -37.19
N PHE A 6 6.91 -47.66 -36.20
CA PHE A 6 6.43 -47.48 -34.84
C PHE A 6 5.40 -46.33 -34.83
N ALA A 7 4.15 -46.62 -34.52
CA ALA A 7 3.12 -45.61 -34.29
C ALA A 7 3.23 -45.09 -32.85
N ALA A 8 3.70 -43.84 -32.70
CA ALA A 8 3.78 -43.13 -31.43
C ALA A 8 2.37 -42.63 -31.02
N LEU A 9 1.87 -43.18 -29.92
CA LEU A 9 0.64 -42.75 -29.26
C LEU A 9 0.90 -41.44 -28.51
N ALA A 10 0.69 -40.31 -29.18
CA ALA A 10 0.71 -38.99 -28.56
C ALA A 10 -0.60 -38.75 -27.78
N ALA A 11 -0.64 -39.22 -26.53
CA ALA A 11 -1.67 -38.80 -25.58
C ALA A 11 -1.37 -37.36 -25.15
N CYS A 12 -2.05 -36.44 -25.80
CA CYS A 12 -2.03 -35.01 -25.53
C CYS A 12 -2.44 -34.77 -24.07
N LEU A 13 -1.49 -34.38 -23.23
CA LEU A 13 -1.76 -33.88 -21.89
C LEU A 13 -2.61 -32.62 -22.04
N THR A 14 -3.91 -32.72 -21.78
CA THR A 14 -4.76 -31.56 -21.52
C THR A 14 -4.33 -30.97 -20.17
N VAL A 15 -3.29 -30.15 -20.21
CA VAL A 15 -2.92 -29.28 -19.11
C VAL A 15 -4.13 -28.38 -18.86
N ALA A 16 -4.83 -28.65 -17.77
CA ALA A 16 -5.85 -27.78 -17.23
C ALA A 16 -5.18 -26.44 -16.87
N CYS A 17 -5.12 -25.54 -17.84
CA CYS A 17 -4.75 -24.15 -17.64
C CYS A 17 -5.93 -23.46 -16.93
N GLY A 18 -6.08 -23.76 -15.64
CA GLY A 18 -6.87 -22.93 -14.75
C GLY A 18 -6.25 -21.54 -14.79
N LYS A 19 -6.99 -20.56 -15.30
CA LYS A 19 -6.59 -19.15 -15.29
C LYS A 19 -6.53 -18.70 -13.84
N GLU A 20 -5.44 -18.96 -13.15
CA GLU A 20 -5.10 -18.21 -11.94
C GLU A 20 -4.90 -16.76 -12.40
N ALA A 21 -5.87 -15.91 -12.08
CA ALA A 21 -5.77 -14.50 -12.39
C ALA A 21 -4.61 -13.92 -11.56
N GLY A 22 -3.53 -13.54 -12.24
CA GLY A 22 -2.35 -12.94 -11.63
C GLY A 22 -2.66 -11.66 -10.83
N PRO A 23 -1.66 -11.08 -10.15
CA PRO A 23 -1.80 -9.86 -9.34
C PRO A 23 -2.51 -8.71 -10.08
N VAL A 24 -3.29 -7.90 -9.36
CA VAL A 24 -3.92 -6.68 -9.92
C VAL A 24 -3.24 -5.46 -9.32
N ALA A 25 -2.27 -4.94 -10.04
CA ALA A 25 -1.62 -3.69 -9.69
C ALA A 25 -2.62 -2.54 -9.69
N GLY A 26 -2.41 -1.55 -8.82
CA GLY A 26 -3.28 -0.40 -8.68
C GLY A 26 -2.99 0.35 -7.40
N ASP A 27 -3.95 1.18 -7.00
CA ASP A 27 -3.79 2.05 -5.85
C ASP A 27 -4.61 1.56 -4.66
N LEU A 28 -4.06 1.79 -3.46
CA LEU A 28 -4.72 1.62 -2.16
C LEU A 28 -4.61 2.92 -1.38
N ASP A 29 -5.69 3.31 -0.70
CA ASP A 29 -5.68 4.45 0.20
C ASP A 29 -5.42 4.02 1.64
N ILE A 30 -4.45 4.67 2.28
CA ILE A 30 -4.32 4.67 3.73
C ILE A 30 -5.21 5.79 4.26
N SER A 31 -6.23 5.41 5.02
CA SER A 31 -7.14 6.35 5.66
C SER A 31 -6.94 6.39 7.17
N ALA A 32 -6.77 7.57 7.74
CA ALA A 32 -6.84 7.78 9.18
C ALA A 32 -8.30 7.61 9.64
N THR A 33 -8.57 6.67 10.55
CA THR A 33 -9.92 6.45 11.11
C THR A 33 -10.12 7.19 12.43
N ALA A 34 -9.04 7.40 13.17
CA ALA A 34 -8.99 8.32 14.30
C ALA A 34 -7.71 9.15 14.20
N ALA A 35 -7.83 10.46 14.39
CA ALA A 35 -6.72 11.39 14.39
C ALA A 35 -6.69 12.16 15.73
N PRO A 36 -5.53 12.25 16.42
CA PRO A 36 -5.40 13.15 17.55
C PRO A 36 -5.73 14.58 17.15
N THR A 37 -6.36 15.32 18.07
CA THR A 37 -6.98 16.63 17.85
C THR A 37 -6.04 17.76 17.40
N ALA A 38 -4.74 17.50 17.18
CA ALA A 38 -3.78 18.54 16.81
C ALA A 38 -2.54 18.06 16.05
N ALA A 39 -2.48 16.83 15.53
CA ALA A 39 -1.27 16.40 14.84
C ALA A 39 -1.12 17.09 13.48
N ARG A 40 0.02 17.72 13.23
CA ARG A 40 0.34 18.39 11.95
C ARG A 40 1.21 17.53 11.04
N ALA A 41 2.04 16.66 11.60
CA ALA A 41 2.73 15.65 10.83
C ALA A 41 2.65 14.29 11.52
N VAL A 42 2.73 13.24 10.72
CA VAL A 42 2.79 11.86 11.19
C VAL A 42 3.80 11.07 10.35
N LEU A 43 4.63 10.29 11.02
CA LEU A 43 5.49 9.30 10.39
C LEU A 43 4.82 7.94 10.51
N LEU A 44 4.48 7.35 9.37
CA LEU A 44 3.92 6.02 9.25
C LEU A 44 5.01 5.01 8.95
N ARG A 45 4.85 3.80 9.48
CA ARG A 45 5.54 2.60 9.03
C ARG A 45 4.51 1.67 8.42
N VAL A 46 4.67 1.40 7.13
CA VAL A 46 3.86 0.48 6.34
C VAL A 46 4.68 -0.77 6.09
N VAL A 47 4.11 -1.94 6.40
CA VAL A 47 4.69 -3.25 6.10
C VAL A 47 3.88 -3.90 4.99
N GLY A 48 4.53 -4.22 3.87
CA GLY A 48 3.95 -4.73 2.64
C GLY A 48 4.67 -4.18 1.40
N PRO A 49 4.49 -4.82 0.22
CA PRO A 49 5.15 -4.37 -1.02
C PRO A 49 4.53 -3.06 -1.51
N VAL A 50 5.32 -1.99 -1.58
CA VAL A 50 4.86 -0.67 -2.04
C VAL A 50 5.78 -0.21 -3.16
N ASP A 51 5.21 0.08 -4.32
CA ASP A 51 5.96 0.59 -5.48
C ASP A 51 6.17 2.11 -5.36
N ALA A 52 5.13 2.83 -4.92
CA ALA A 52 5.18 4.25 -4.67
C ALA A 52 4.16 4.68 -3.59
N ALA A 53 4.38 5.83 -2.98
CA ALA A 53 3.42 6.46 -2.09
C ALA A 53 3.37 7.97 -2.33
N ALA A 54 2.15 8.51 -2.42
CA ALA A 54 1.89 9.91 -2.72
C ALA A 54 0.75 10.47 -1.86
N ALA A 55 0.57 11.79 -1.93
CA ALA A 55 -0.62 12.41 -1.36
C ALA A 55 -1.85 12.05 -2.22
N PRO A 56 -3.03 11.83 -1.61
CA PRO A 56 -4.26 11.65 -2.38
C PRO A 56 -4.52 12.82 -3.32
N ALA A 57 -5.14 12.55 -4.48
CA ALA A 57 -5.42 13.59 -5.47
C ALA A 57 -6.26 14.71 -4.87
N GLY A 58 -5.84 15.97 -5.10
CA GLY A 58 -6.50 17.15 -4.53
C GLY A 58 -6.25 17.40 -3.04
N SER A 59 -5.47 16.55 -2.36
CA SER A 59 -5.07 16.76 -0.98
C SER A 59 -4.07 17.91 -0.83
N VAL A 60 -4.12 18.57 0.33
CA VAL A 60 -3.13 19.59 0.73
C VAL A 60 -1.91 18.99 1.43
N TYR A 61 -1.90 17.68 1.67
CA TYR A 61 -0.82 17.01 2.37
C TYR A 61 0.44 16.91 1.50
N ARG A 62 1.59 17.02 2.15
CA ARG A 62 2.88 16.66 1.56
C ARG A 62 3.26 15.27 2.05
N VAL A 63 3.55 14.37 1.12
CA VAL A 63 3.92 12.99 1.41
C VAL A 63 5.33 12.73 0.90
N PHE A 64 6.16 12.17 1.79
CA PHE A 64 7.50 11.70 1.46
C PHE A 64 7.61 10.24 1.87
N ALA A 65 8.17 9.40 1.01
CA ALA A 65 8.30 7.98 1.27
C ALA A 65 9.74 7.50 1.06
N SER A 66 10.13 6.52 1.87
CA SER A 66 11.40 5.80 1.73
C SER A 66 11.16 4.32 2.02
N THR A 67 11.51 3.48 1.06
CA THR A 67 11.30 2.03 1.11
C THR A 67 12.60 1.30 1.31
N SER A 68 12.59 0.28 2.16
CA SER A 68 13.72 -0.62 2.42
C SER A 68 13.16 -2.03 2.66
N GLY A 69 13.35 -2.93 1.69
CA GLY A 69 12.66 -4.22 1.65
C GLY A 69 11.13 -4.04 1.67
N ASP A 70 10.43 -4.84 2.46
CA ASP A 70 8.97 -4.78 2.62
C ASP A 70 8.49 -3.71 3.60
N THR A 71 9.36 -2.78 4.00
CA THR A 71 9.00 -1.68 4.91
C THR A 71 9.13 -0.34 4.22
N THR A 72 8.03 0.40 4.19
CA THR A 72 7.99 1.78 3.72
C THR A 72 7.74 2.73 4.88
N ARG A 73 8.61 3.72 5.06
CA ARG A 73 8.39 4.84 5.99
C ARG A 73 7.81 6.01 5.22
N ILE A 74 6.68 6.55 5.70
CA ILE A 74 5.95 7.61 5.02
C ILE A 74 5.74 8.77 5.96
N ALA A 75 6.30 9.94 5.64
CA ALA A 75 6.02 11.18 6.35
C ALA A 75 4.85 11.89 5.67
N VAL A 76 3.78 12.14 6.42
CA VAL A 76 2.63 12.95 5.99
C VAL A 76 2.67 14.26 6.75
N ILE A 77 2.66 15.38 6.03
CA ILE A 77 2.78 16.72 6.60
C ILE A 77 1.63 17.59 6.12
N ALA A 78 0.85 18.12 7.06
CA ALA A 78 -0.17 19.12 6.80
C ALA A 78 0.45 20.53 6.73
N PRO A 79 -0.07 21.42 5.85
CA PRO A 79 0.38 22.79 5.77
C PRO A 79 0.10 23.56 7.07
N THR A 80 0.71 24.72 7.23
CA THR A 80 0.52 25.56 8.42
C THR A 80 -0.96 25.92 8.58
N GLY A 81 -1.48 25.80 9.79
CA GLY A 81 -2.90 26.05 10.11
C GLY A 81 -3.83 24.86 9.82
N VAL A 82 -3.31 23.74 9.31
CA VAL A 82 -4.07 22.51 9.06
C VAL A 82 -3.50 21.38 9.91
N VAL A 83 -4.40 20.47 10.33
CA VAL A 83 -4.05 19.23 11.03
C VAL A 83 -4.34 18.03 10.13
N VAL A 84 -3.67 16.92 10.38
CA VAL A 84 -3.99 15.64 9.74
C VAL A 84 -5.35 15.20 10.28
N ALA A 85 -6.34 15.08 9.40
CA ALA A 85 -7.71 14.76 9.75
C ALA A 85 -8.03 13.29 9.45
N THR A 86 -9.20 12.84 9.90
CA THR A 86 -9.78 11.56 9.48
C THR A 86 -10.03 11.57 7.96
N GLY A 87 -9.80 10.42 7.32
CA GLY A 87 -9.94 10.24 5.87
C GLY A 87 -8.63 9.84 5.18
N PRO A 88 -8.59 9.79 3.84
CA PRO A 88 -7.41 9.42 3.07
C PRO A 88 -6.26 10.39 3.32
N VAL A 89 -5.09 9.86 3.70
CA VAL A 89 -3.89 10.65 3.98
C VAL A 89 -2.73 10.30 3.03
N VAL A 90 -2.74 9.11 2.44
CA VAL A 90 -1.72 8.60 1.52
C VAL A 90 -2.40 7.67 0.52
N THR A 91 -2.01 7.78 -0.74
CA THR A 91 -2.31 6.78 -1.78
C THR A 91 -1.04 5.98 -2.06
N LEU A 92 -1.13 4.66 -1.96
CA LEU A 92 -0.06 3.70 -2.25
C LEU A 92 -0.29 3.11 -3.63
N THR A 93 0.72 3.12 -4.48
CA THR A 93 0.76 2.26 -5.67
C THR A 93 1.37 0.92 -5.28
N VAL A 94 0.64 -0.16 -5.55
CA VAL A 94 0.97 -1.52 -5.11
C VAL A 94 0.88 -2.53 -6.24
N PRO A 95 1.62 -3.66 -6.18
CA PRO A 95 1.58 -4.69 -7.21
C PRO A 95 0.30 -5.55 -7.17
N ASP A 96 -0.42 -5.57 -6.03
CA ASP A 96 -1.67 -6.32 -5.90
C ASP A 96 -2.64 -5.67 -4.90
N THR A 97 -3.69 -5.04 -5.41
CA THR A 97 -4.77 -4.41 -4.63
C THR A 97 -5.65 -5.43 -3.90
N ARG A 98 -5.71 -6.69 -4.37
CA ARG A 98 -6.48 -7.76 -3.71
C ARG A 98 -5.89 -8.15 -2.35
N ARG A 99 -4.67 -7.72 -2.06
CA ARG A 99 -3.94 -7.98 -0.81
C ARG A 99 -3.98 -6.81 0.16
N ALA A 100 -4.92 -5.88 0.04
CA ALA A 100 -5.05 -4.72 0.93
C ALA A 100 -5.01 -5.10 2.44
N SER A 101 -5.66 -6.21 2.82
CA SER A 101 -5.68 -6.68 4.22
C SER A 101 -4.34 -7.21 4.73
N ALA A 102 -3.35 -7.42 3.86
CA ALA A 102 -2.01 -7.86 4.24
C ALA A 102 -1.10 -6.69 4.66
N TYR A 103 -1.50 -5.45 4.38
CA TYR A 103 -0.72 -4.28 4.75
C TYR A 103 -0.95 -3.93 6.22
N THR A 104 0.15 -3.71 6.95
CA THR A 104 0.09 -3.19 8.31
C THR A 104 0.59 -1.76 8.33
N VAL A 105 -0.22 -0.84 8.86
CA VAL A 105 0.13 0.59 8.99
C VAL A 105 0.17 0.96 10.46
N THR A 106 1.27 1.57 10.89
CA THR A 106 1.46 2.05 12.27
C THR A 106 1.98 3.48 12.26
N ALA A 107 1.40 4.36 13.07
CA ALA A 107 2.05 5.65 13.37
C ALA A 107 3.21 5.42 14.33
N VAL A 108 4.40 5.88 13.93
CA VAL A 108 5.63 5.76 14.72
C VAL A 108 5.89 7.04 15.49
N GLN A 109 5.62 8.18 14.87
CA GLN A 109 5.80 9.51 15.45
C GLN A 109 4.72 10.45 14.95
N ALA A 110 4.37 11.44 15.75
CA ALA A 110 3.52 12.54 15.34
C ALA A 110 4.05 13.85 15.94
N SER A 111 3.77 14.97 15.28
CA SER A 111 4.12 16.29 15.80
C SER A 111 2.90 17.19 15.92
N SER A 112 2.91 18.03 16.95
CA SER A 112 1.92 19.09 17.15
C SER A 112 2.06 20.20 16.10
N PRO A 113 1.16 21.20 16.05
CA PRO A 113 1.28 22.32 15.13
C PRO A 113 2.52 23.20 15.40
N SER A 114 3.04 23.14 16.64
CA SER A 114 4.29 23.79 17.08
C SER A 114 5.54 22.92 16.90
N TYR A 115 5.43 21.81 16.14
CA TYR A 115 6.51 20.86 15.84
C TYR A 115 7.08 20.12 17.05
N GLN A 116 6.36 20.10 18.17
CA GLN A 116 6.74 19.27 19.31
C GLN A 116 6.35 17.82 19.03
N LEU A 117 7.24 16.88 19.35
CA LEU A 117 6.92 15.46 19.26
C LEU A 117 5.82 15.12 20.27
N ILE A 118 4.78 14.44 19.81
CA ILE A 118 3.66 13.98 20.63
C ILE A 118 3.49 12.47 20.47
N THR A 119 2.86 11.84 21.45
CA THR A 119 2.52 10.41 21.35
C THR A 119 1.55 10.20 20.18
N PRO A 120 1.88 9.34 19.21
CA PRO A 120 0.96 9.03 18.12
C PRO A 120 -0.22 8.20 18.64
N SER A 121 -1.44 8.69 18.43
CA SER A 121 -2.68 7.97 18.75
C SER A 121 -3.58 7.74 17.53
N PHE A 122 -2.98 7.78 16.33
CA PHE A 122 -3.70 7.51 15.09
C PHE A 122 -4.03 6.04 14.92
N THR A 123 -5.18 5.77 14.31
CA THR A 123 -5.50 4.46 13.73
C THR A 123 -5.71 4.60 12.23
N PHE A 124 -5.29 3.58 11.47
CA PHE A 124 -5.37 3.59 10.01
C PHE A 124 -6.05 2.35 9.48
N THR A 125 -6.64 2.50 8.30
CA THR A 125 -7.16 1.41 7.47
C THR A 125 -6.56 1.49 6.08
N VAL A 126 -6.51 0.36 5.39
CA VAL A 126 -6.04 0.27 4.00
C VAL A 126 -7.16 -0.35 3.18
N ALA A 127 -7.58 0.34 2.14
CA ALA A 127 -8.64 -0.10 1.23
C ALA A 127 -8.36 0.40 -0.19
N THR A 128 -9.08 -0.13 -1.18
CA THR A 128 -9.12 0.51 -2.50
C THR A 128 -9.78 1.90 -2.39
N PRO A 129 -9.36 2.87 -3.20
CA PRO A 129 -9.96 4.21 -3.24
C PRO A 129 -11.48 4.22 -3.42
#